data_AF-A0A8C5SEC0-F1
#
_entry.id   AF-A0A8C5SEC0-F1
#
_cell.length_a   1.000
_cell.length_b   1.000
_cell.length_c   1.000
_cell.angle_alpha   90.00
_cell.angle_beta   90.00
_cell.angle_gamma   90.00
#
_symmetry.space_group_name_H-M   'P 1'
#
loop_
_entity.id
_entity.type
_entity.pdbx_description
1 polymer ?
#
loop_
_entity_poly.entity_id
_entity_poly.type
_entity_poly.pdbx_seq_one_letter_code
_entity_poly.pdbx_strand_id
1 'polypeptide(L)'
;MWLFLQRRLLPVRGRRVCKLFCRFYCQAAKRDTIFALSSGQGKCGVAVIRTSGPASYSALLCMTGTKEPPLPRTATLRRICDPSSSEILDRGLVLWFPG
;
A
#
# COMPACT_ATOMS: atom_id res chain seq x y z
N MET A 1 33.76 -51.18 -0.81
CA MET A 1 34.07 -50.82 0.58
C MET A 1 33.09 -49.73 1.02
N TRP A 2 31.97 -50.16 1.63
CA TRP A 2 30.96 -49.39 2.42
C TRP A 2 30.15 -48.31 1.66
N LEU A 3 28.84 -48.39 1.37
CA LEU A 3 27.65 -48.96 2.03
C LEU A 3 27.44 -48.58 3.50
N PHE A 4 26.39 -47.79 3.72
CA PHE A 4 25.47 -47.76 4.86
C PHE A 4 25.91 -47.19 6.22
N LEU A 5 24.90 -46.65 6.90
CA LEU A 5 24.82 -46.10 8.27
C LEU A 5 25.36 -44.66 8.42
N GLN A 6 24.65 -43.68 9.00
CA GLN A 6 23.58 -43.78 9.99
C GLN A 6 22.91 -42.41 10.22
N ARG A 7 21.56 -42.43 10.29
CA ARG A 7 20.64 -41.71 11.20
C ARG A 7 20.75 -40.18 11.36
N ARG A 8 19.71 -39.41 11.02
CA ARG A 8 18.49 -39.11 11.82
C ARG A 8 18.78 -38.41 13.16
N LEU A 9 18.10 -37.26 13.34
CA LEU A 9 17.68 -36.62 14.61
C LEU A 9 18.83 -35.90 15.36
N LEU A 10 18.76 -34.65 15.82
CA LEU A 10 17.71 -33.68 16.18
C LEU A 10 18.39 -32.28 16.38
N PRO A 11 17.65 -31.19 16.65
CA PRO A 11 18.04 -29.81 16.35
C PRO A 11 18.82 -29.15 17.48
N VAL A 12 19.75 -28.25 17.14
CA VAL A 12 20.24 -27.25 18.11
C VAL A 12 20.43 -25.90 17.43
N ARG A 13 19.53 -24.98 17.82
CA ARG A 13 19.65 -23.52 17.90
C ARG A 13 21.04 -22.94 17.58
N GLY A 14 21.06 -21.91 16.72
CA GLY A 14 22.24 -21.04 16.64
C GLY A 14 22.23 -19.97 15.54
N ARG A 15 21.37 -18.96 15.67
CA ARG A 15 21.56 -17.57 15.17
C ARG A 15 21.84 -17.32 13.68
N ARG A 16 21.73 -18.30 12.77
CA ARG A 16 21.89 -18.08 11.32
C ARG A 16 20.65 -18.36 10.46
N VAL A 17 19.51 -18.69 11.06
CA VAL A 17 18.25 -18.93 10.32
C VAL A 17 17.53 -17.61 9.99
N CYS A 18 17.84 -16.51 10.68
CA CYS A 18 17.10 -15.25 10.55
C CYS A 18 17.25 -14.57 9.18
N LYS A 19 18.40 -14.72 8.49
CA LYS A 19 18.63 -14.00 7.22
C LYS A 19 17.96 -14.65 6.02
N LEU A 20 17.82 -15.98 5.99
CA LEU A 20 17.19 -16.67 4.86
C LEU A 20 15.67 -16.73 5.00
N PHE A 21 15.15 -16.88 6.23
CA PHE A 21 13.71 -16.88 6.49
C PHE A 21 13.08 -15.49 6.32
N CYS A 22 13.77 -14.42 6.74
CA CYS A 22 13.30 -13.05 6.54
C CYS A 22 13.26 -12.68 5.04
N ARG A 23 14.13 -13.28 4.21
CA ARG A 23 14.17 -13.01 2.77
C ARG A 23 12.99 -13.64 2.02
N PHE A 24 12.49 -14.79 2.45
CA PHE A 24 11.27 -15.42 1.91
C PHE A 24 9.98 -14.81 2.46
N TYR A 25 9.92 -14.38 3.72
CA TYR A 25 8.76 -13.67 4.27
C TYR A 25 8.62 -12.21 3.76
N CYS A 26 9.68 -11.63 3.19
CA CYS A 26 9.67 -10.29 2.59
C CYS A 26 9.44 -10.33 1.07
N GLN A 27 9.32 -11.51 0.47
CA GLN A 27 8.98 -11.66 -0.94
C GLN A 27 7.45 -11.81 -1.06
N ALA A 28 6.79 -10.81 -1.63
CA ALA A 28 5.42 -10.94 -2.15
C ALA A 28 4.25 -11.08 -1.15
N ALA A 29 4.29 -10.41 0.01
CA ALA A 29 3.02 -9.90 0.55
C ALA A 29 2.55 -8.82 -0.44
N LYS A 30 1.63 -9.18 -1.33
CA LYS A 30 0.82 -8.25 -2.12
C LYS A 30 0.15 -7.32 -1.10
N ARG A 31 0.83 -6.23 -0.73
CA ARG A 31 0.34 -5.36 0.34
C ARG A 31 -0.97 -4.78 -0.17
N ASP A 32 -2.05 -5.06 0.56
CA ASP A 32 -3.33 -4.48 0.23
C ASP A 32 -3.23 -2.95 0.27
N THR A 33 -4.01 -2.30 -0.59
CA THR A 33 -4.14 -0.85 -0.53
C THR A 33 -5.20 -0.51 0.49
N ILE A 34 -4.79 0.17 1.55
CA ILE A 34 -5.67 0.58 2.63
C ILE A 34 -6.13 2.02 2.42
N PHE A 35 -7.31 2.34 2.94
CA PHE A 35 -7.80 3.70 2.98
C PHE A 35 -8.46 4.00 4.33
N ALA A 36 -8.42 5.26 4.75
CA ALA A 36 -9.09 5.68 5.97
C ALA A 36 -9.45 7.17 5.94
N LEU A 37 -10.54 7.50 6.61
CA LEU A 37 -10.76 8.86 7.09
C LEU A 37 -9.63 9.21 8.06
N SER A 38 -8.90 10.26 7.73
CA SER A 38 -7.73 10.77 8.45
C SER A 38 -8.00 12.11 9.15
N SER A 39 -9.27 12.53 9.21
CA SER A 39 -9.78 13.65 9.99
C SER A 39 -10.69 13.14 11.13
N GLY A 40 -11.18 14.05 11.98
CA GLY A 40 -12.21 13.73 12.96
C GLY A 40 -13.50 13.24 12.30
N GLN A 41 -14.21 12.34 12.98
CA GLN A 41 -15.48 11.80 12.51
C GLN A 41 -16.62 12.80 12.77
N GLY A 42 -17.57 12.91 11.82
CA GLY A 42 -18.68 13.87 11.90
C GLY A 42 -18.36 15.22 11.26
N LYS A 43 -18.98 16.29 11.77
CA LYS A 43 -18.84 17.64 11.21
C LYS A 43 -17.41 18.16 11.41
N CYS A 44 -16.75 18.50 10.31
CA CYS A 44 -15.40 19.06 10.31
C CYS A 44 -15.28 20.13 9.22
N GLY A 45 -14.32 21.06 9.38
CA GLY A 45 -14.06 22.08 8.35
C GLY A 45 -13.44 21.48 7.08
N VAL A 46 -12.66 20.40 7.23
CA VAL A 46 -12.06 19.66 6.11
C VAL A 46 -12.02 18.17 6.48
N ALA A 47 -12.51 17.33 5.57
CA ALA A 47 -12.34 15.89 5.63
C ALA A 47 -11.08 15.48 4.85
N VAL A 48 -10.25 14.61 5.44
CA VAL A 48 -9.04 14.10 4.78
C VAL A 48 -9.20 12.60 4.62
N ILE A 49 -9.12 12.10 3.39
CA ILE A 49 -9.10 10.66 3.10
C ILE A 49 -7.71 10.32 2.59
N ARG A 50 -7.06 9.34 3.22
CA ARG A 50 -5.72 8.88 2.83
C ARG A 50 -5.79 7.45 2.33
N THR A 51 -5.13 7.19 1.20
CA THR A 51 -4.94 5.86 0.63
C THR A 51 -3.45 5.49 0.64
N SER A 52 -3.10 4.26 1.01
CA SER A 52 -1.71 3.79 1.01
C SER A 52 -1.61 2.36 0.50
N GLY A 53 -0.69 2.12 -0.43
CA GLY A 53 -0.43 0.82 -1.01
C GLY A 53 -0.26 0.86 -2.53
N PRO A 54 -0.01 -0.30 -3.17
CA PRO A 54 0.31 -0.39 -4.59
C PRO A 54 -0.75 0.19 -5.53
N ALA A 55 -2.04 0.17 -5.14
CA ALA A 55 -3.15 0.67 -5.96
C ALA A 55 -3.54 2.13 -5.65
N SER A 56 -2.86 2.83 -4.72
CA SER A 56 -3.16 4.23 -4.40
C SER A 56 -2.98 5.14 -5.61
N TYR A 57 -1.96 4.90 -6.42
CA TYR A 57 -1.69 5.65 -7.64
C TYR A 57 -2.86 5.54 -8.63
N SER A 58 -3.26 4.31 -8.96
CA SER A 58 -4.39 4.06 -9.87
C SER A 58 -5.69 4.60 -9.32
N ALA A 59 -5.96 4.44 -8.02
CA ALA A 59 -7.18 4.95 -7.38
C ALA A 59 -7.28 6.48 -7.51
N LEU A 60 -6.17 7.19 -7.28
CA LEU A 60 -6.11 8.65 -7.45
C LEU A 60 -6.47 9.02 -8.89
N LEU A 61 -5.79 8.43 -9.88
CA LEU A 61 -6.03 8.74 -11.30
C LEU A 61 -7.46 8.46 -11.75
N CYS A 62 -8.02 7.32 -11.33
CA CYS A 62 -9.40 6.94 -11.66
C CYS A 62 -10.40 7.94 -11.07
N MET A 63 -10.23 8.33 -9.80
CA MET A 63 -11.15 9.26 -9.14
C MET A 63 -11.00 10.71 -9.63
N THR A 64 -9.82 11.14 -10.05
CA THR A 64 -9.61 12.51 -10.56
C THR A 64 -9.74 12.63 -12.07
N GLY A 65 -9.86 11.51 -12.80
CA GLY A 65 -9.90 11.48 -14.26
C GLY A 65 -8.64 12.05 -14.92
N THR A 66 -7.50 12.01 -14.23
CA THR A 66 -6.22 12.56 -14.72
C THR A 66 -5.30 11.46 -15.23
N LYS A 67 -4.39 11.82 -16.15
CA LYS A 67 -3.38 10.89 -16.68
C LYS A 67 -2.21 10.68 -15.71
N GLU A 68 -1.91 11.70 -14.90
CA GLU A 68 -0.78 11.71 -13.98
C GLU A 68 -1.19 12.37 -12.65
N PRO A 69 -0.53 12.02 -11.53
CA PRO A 69 -0.77 12.67 -10.26
C PRO A 69 -0.18 14.09 -10.24
N PRO A 70 -0.53 14.92 -9.24
CA PRO A 70 0.19 16.15 -8.96
C PRO A 70 1.68 15.93 -8.75
N LEU A 71 2.45 17.02 -8.83
CA LEU A 71 3.85 17.01 -8.40
C LEU A 71 3.95 16.46 -6.97
N PRO A 72 4.96 15.62 -6.68
CA PRO A 72 5.14 15.06 -5.35
C PRO A 72 5.05 16.13 -4.26
N ARG A 73 4.25 15.85 -3.22
CA ARG A 73 4.03 16.69 -2.04
C ARG A 73 3.49 18.09 -2.33
N THR A 74 2.83 18.26 -3.48
CA THR A 74 2.17 19.51 -3.89
C THR A 74 0.66 19.31 -3.91
N ALA A 75 -0.08 20.23 -3.29
CA ALA A 75 -1.53 20.23 -3.31
C ALA A 75 -2.04 20.82 -4.63
N THR A 76 -3.01 20.14 -5.25
CA THR A 76 -3.67 20.63 -6.47
C THR A 76 -5.17 20.47 -6.34
N LEU A 77 -5.92 21.52 -6.69
CA LEU A 77 -7.38 21.47 -6.74
C LEU A 77 -7.83 20.57 -7.89
N ARG A 78 -8.64 19.55 -7.58
CA ARG A 78 -9.19 18.61 -8.55
C ARG A 78 -10.68 18.36 -8.28
N ARG A 79 -11.40 18.02 -9.34
CA ARG A 79 -12.69 17.34 -9.21
C ARG A 79 -12.42 15.89 -8.82
N ILE A 80 -13.16 15.40 -7.84
CA ILE A 80 -13.15 14.02 -7.41
C ILE A 80 -14.48 13.44 -7.85
N CYS A 81 -14.43 12.39 -8.66
CA CYS A 81 -15.59 11.77 -9.26
C CYS A 81 -15.68 10.29 -8.88
N ASP A 82 -16.88 9.75 -8.93
CA ASP A 82 -17.09 8.30 -8.90
C ASP A 82 -16.57 7.69 -10.22
N PRO A 83 -15.61 6.76 -10.18
CA PRO A 83 -15.07 6.13 -11.39
C PRO A 83 -16.12 5.36 -12.22
N SER A 84 -17.22 4.92 -11.61
CA SER A 84 -18.24 4.08 -12.28
C SER A 84 -19.31 4.94 -12.97
N SER A 85 -19.84 5.93 -12.25
CA SER A 85 -20.93 6.80 -12.74
C SER A 85 -20.44 8.09 -13.38
N SER A 86 -19.17 8.47 -13.17
CA SER A 86 -18.60 9.79 -13.52
C SER A 86 -19.26 10.98 -12.81
N GLU A 87 -20.10 10.75 -11.80
CA GLU A 87 -20.69 11.81 -10.98
C GLU A 87 -19.60 12.53 -10.16
N ILE A 88 -19.73 13.85 -9.99
CA ILE A 88 -18.82 14.64 -9.14
C ILE A 88 -19.19 14.38 -7.67
N LEU A 89 -18.29 13.76 -6.93
CA LEU A 89 -18.41 13.58 -5.49
C LEU A 89 -18.06 14.88 -4.75
N ASP A 90 -16.96 15.52 -5.15
CA ASP A 90 -16.50 16.77 -4.53
C ASP A 90 -15.48 17.54 -5.41
N ARG A 91 -15.12 18.74 -4.98
CA ARG A 91 -13.95 19.51 -5.45
C ARG A 91 -13.00 19.72 -4.29
N GLY A 92 -11.91 18.97 -4.27
CA GLY A 92 -10.97 18.94 -3.16
C GLY A 92 -9.52 19.13 -3.57
N LEU A 93 -8.66 19.29 -2.57
CA LEU A 93 -7.21 19.28 -2.75
C LEU A 93 -6.70 17.84 -2.78
N VAL A 94 -5.93 17.50 -3.81
CA VAL A 94 -5.29 16.19 -3.98
C VAL A 94 -3.79 16.36 -3.86
N LEU A 95 -3.15 15.48 -3.08
CA LEU A 95 -1.71 15.44 -2.85
C LEU A 95 -1.18 14.04 -3.16
N TRP A 96 0.00 13.97 -3.77
CA TRP A 96 0.67 12.71 -4.05
C TRP A 96 1.98 12.58 -3.26
N PHE A 97 2.17 11.43 -2.59
CA PHE A 97 3.38 11.11 -1.85
C PHE A 97 4.02 9.85 -2.45
N PRO A 98 5.14 9.96 -3.18
CA PRO A 98 5.82 8.79 -3.70
C PRO A 98 6.52 8.02 -2.56
N GLY A 99 6.43 6.69 -2.58
CA GLY A 99 7.05 5.79 -1.59
C GLY A 99 6.50 4.38 -1.63
#